data_AF-A0A087US29-F1
#
_entry.id   AF-A0A087US29-F1
#
_cell.length_a   1.000
_cell.length_b   1.000
_cell.length_c   1.000
_cell.angle_alpha   90.00
_cell.angle_beta   90.00
_cell.angle_gamma   90.00
#
_symmetry.space_group_name_H-M   'P 1'
#
loop_
_entity.id
_entity.type
_entity.pdbx_description
1 polymer ?
#
loop_
_entity_poly.entity_id
_entity_poly.type
_entity_poly.pdbx_seq_one_letter_code
_entity_poly.pdbx_strand_id
1 'polypeptide(L)'
;MVDCSCIRNINYPNVKLHYFLLNAALACVIPYLPVHAKEIGISAVSVGVIYSFLPLVTMVAKPFFGGVADHFNNLKSLLLIFLGVVMLSSSLTVSIPRKQNMITSEVRCTASGTTLYFKAKPSQDCMVDVLSTKPLKCYMYCSECLLVKNGTHKNASVDNACAKKVVHPTEVTVHLEKRNDSTHLFSVRDLTLSERVMNTLCFVNLTFSCSSFCEPVLQECFTGKQEPEYSSDQFWLFLIFATLCVSVSGVIVSFSDAICFNELGENAHLYGKQRLWGTIGWGLLSPVAGYLNDLVTGDSFLKAYQPGAILLVLILIYDLCIANKLKTKNLKFSQNVCKDVGSLLCKFKVVAFMLSVLVIGSFTALLWSFLFWHLVTLGANKIILGVVPAVQCFIGELPFFFFSGKIISKLGHFNILTVNFISFGVRFIAYSFIKNPWLVLPIELLQGSTYGLFYANMASFAHMAALPGTEATVQGLVGGAFELGMVFGNFLGGIGFQTMNGAFTFKWAGFISLIYCGVHIVFSIIVKQLDKRTTREVDVVAPAEESVSFM
;
A
#
# COMPACT_ATOMS: atom_id res chain seq x y z
N MET A 1 -11.30 48.27 26.68
CA MET A 1 -12.22 47.34 25.98
C MET A 1 -11.37 46.43 25.12
N VAL A 2 -11.24 45.17 25.52
CA VAL A 2 -10.51 44.15 24.75
C VAL A 2 -11.40 43.79 23.56
N ASP A 3 -10.95 44.14 22.37
CA ASP A 3 -11.66 43.89 21.12
C ASP A 3 -11.82 42.38 20.91
N CYS A 4 -13.02 41.87 21.21
CA CYS A 4 -13.41 40.45 21.13
C CYS A 4 -13.68 40.00 19.67
N SER A 5 -12.90 40.49 18.71
CA SER A 5 -13.06 40.21 17.27
C SER A 5 -12.02 39.21 16.71
N CYS A 6 -11.19 38.59 17.56
CA CYS A 6 -10.10 37.67 17.15
C CYS A 6 -10.36 36.16 17.36
N ILE A 7 -11.61 35.69 17.23
CA ILE A 7 -11.87 34.28 16.88
C ILE A 7 -12.64 34.27 15.55
N ARG A 8 -12.02 34.84 14.51
CA ARG A 8 -12.41 34.48 13.15
C ARG A 8 -12.04 33.00 13.04
N ASN A 9 -13.04 32.14 12.98
CA ASN A 9 -12.89 30.71 12.74
C ASN A 9 -12.29 30.58 11.33
N ILE A 10 -10.96 30.67 11.19
CA ILE A 10 -10.27 30.60 9.90
C ILE A 10 -10.43 29.17 9.41
N ASN A 11 -11.53 28.94 8.69
CA ASN A 11 -11.80 27.69 8.02
C ASN A 11 -11.08 27.71 6.68
N TYR A 12 -10.30 26.66 6.44
CA TYR A 12 -9.65 26.36 5.17
C TYR A 12 -10.44 25.26 4.45
N PRO A 13 -11.71 25.49 4.04
CA PRO A 13 -12.59 24.43 3.55
C PRO A 13 -12.05 23.78 2.28
N ASN A 14 -11.43 24.56 1.38
CA ASN A 14 -10.88 24.05 0.13
C ASN A 14 -9.70 23.09 0.40
N VAL A 15 -8.81 23.42 1.34
CA VAL A 15 -7.68 22.54 1.72
C VAL A 15 -8.17 21.25 2.36
N LYS A 16 -9.12 21.34 3.30
CA LYS A 16 -9.74 20.17 3.94
C LYS A 16 -10.40 19.25 2.92
N LEU A 17 -11.20 19.84 2.03
CA LEU A 17 -11.92 19.10 1.00
C LEU A 17 -10.94 18.50 -0.03
N HIS A 18 -9.90 19.21 -0.43
CA HIS A 18 -8.86 18.69 -1.31
C HIS A 18 -8.17 17.46 -0.70
N TYR A 19 -7.74 17.52 0.57
CA TYR A 19 -7.15 16.35 1.23
C TYR A 19 -8.12 15.16 1.29
N PHE A 20 -9.39 15.42 1.62
CA PHE A 20 -10.43 14.39 1.63
C PHE A 20 -10.57 13.72 0.27
N LEU A 21 -10.80 14.51 -0.79
CA LEU A 21 -11.03 13.99 -2.14
C LEU A 21 -9.82 13.28 -2.71
N LEU A 22 -8.62 13.86 -2.57
CA LEU A 22 -7.38 13.26 -3.05
C LEU A 22 -7.15 11.87 -2.42
N ASN A 23 -7.20 11.76 -1.09
CA ASN A 23 -6.92 10.48 -0.43
C ASN A 23 -8.08 9.48 -0.62
N ALA A 24 -9.34 9.95 -0.66
CA ALA A 24 -10.50 9.13 -0.98
C ALA A 24 -10.39 8.49 -2.37
N ALA A 25 -9.98 9.27 -3.38
CA ALA A 25 -9.75 8.81 -4.73
C ALA A 25 -8.64 7.74 -4.78
N LEU A 26 -7.48 8.01 -4.20
CA LEU A 26 -6.34 7.07 -4.20
C LEU A 26 -6.67 5.75 -3.49
N ALA A 27 -7.46 5.81 -2.41
CA ALA A 27 -7.93 4.64 -1.66
C ALA A 27 -8.80 3.67 -2.48
N CYS A 28 -9.39 4.14 -3.59
CA CYS A 28 -10.24 3.32 -4.45
C CYS A 28 -9.44 2.37 -5.36
N VAL A 29 -8.16 2.64 -5.60
CA VAL A 29 -7.33 1.89 -6.57
C VAL A 29 -6.05 1.34 -5.93
N ILE A 30 -5.27 2.17 -5.21
CA ILE A 30 -3.93 1.78 -4.73
C ILE A 30 -3.93 0.46 -3.93
N PRO A 31 -4.84 0.23 -2.96
CA PRO A 31 -4.85 -1.01 -2.18
C PRO A 31 -5.07 -2.28 -3.01
N TYR A 32 -5.68 -2.15 -4.20
CA TYR A 32 -6.06 -3.27 -5.05
C TYR A 32 -5.06 -3.57 -6.17
N LEU A 33 -4.13 -2.64 -6.44
CA LEU A 33 -3.10 -2.79 -7.48
C LEU A 33 -2.24 -4.06 -7.35
N PRO A 34 -1.79 -4.53 -6.16
CA PRO A 34 -1.01 -5.76 -6.06
C PRO A 34 -1.81 -7.01 -6.47
N VAL A 35 -3.11 -7.02 -6.14
CA VAL A 35 -3.99 -8.15 -6.47
C VAL A 35 -4.30 -8.16 -7.96
N HIS A 36 -4.54 -6.99 -8.56
CA HIS A 36 -4.72 -6.85 -10.01
C HIS A 36 -3.47 -7.30 -10.78
N ALA A 37 -2.26 -6.96 -10.31
CA ALA A 37 -1.01 -7.44 -10.89
C ALA A 37 -0.92 -8.98 -10.92
N LYS A 38 -1.29 -9.64 -9.81
CA LYS A 38 -1.34 -11.10 -9.73
C LYS A 38 -2.32 -11.68 -10.75
N GLU A 39 -3.49 -11.06 -10.94
CA GLU A 39 -4.51 -11.51 -11.90
C GLU A 39 -4.10 -11.30 -13.37
N ILE A 40 -3.23 -10.35 -13.66
CA ILE A 40 -2.65 -10.15 -15.00
C ILE A 40 -1.62 -11.26 -15.34
N GLY A 41 -1.13 -11.98 -14.32
CA GLY A 41 -0.12 -13.03 -14.46
C GLY A 41 1.28 -12.59 -14.06
N ILE A 42 1.41 -11.55 -13.23
CA ILE A 42 2.70 -11.13 -12.64
C ILE A 42 2.90 -11.88 -11.32
N SER A 43 4.02 -12.60 -11.17
CA SER A 43 4.33 -13.32 -9.93
C SER A 43 4.45 -12.39 -8.73
N ALA A 44 4.28 -12.96 -7.54
CA ALA A 44 4.47 -12.23 -6.28
C ALA A 44 5.88 -11.64 -6.14
N VAL A 45 6.91 -12.31 -6.66
CA VAL A 45 8.31 -11.83 -6.64
C VAL A 45 8.44 -10.57 -7.50
N SER A 46 7.95 -10.63 -8.74
CA SER A 46 7.90 -9.51 -9.67
C SER A 46 7.12 -8.32 -9.10
N VAL A 47 5.96 -8.56 -8.47
CA VAL A 47 5.19 -7.51 -7.76
C VAL A 47 6.03 -6.89 -6.65
N GLY A 48 6.75 -7.67 -5.84
CA GLY A 48 7.65 -7.15 -4.80
C GLY A 48 8.77 -6.25 -5.35
N VAL A 49 9.36 -6.62 -6.49
CA VAL A 49 10.37 -5.80 -7.19
C VAL A 49 9.75 -4.49 -7.69
N ILE A 50 8.59 -4.57 -8.36
CA ILE A 50 7.86 -3.38 -8.83
C ILE A 50 7.59 -2.43 -7.65
N TYR A 51 7.03 -2.93 -6.56
CA TYR A 51 6.68 -2.12 -5.38
C TYR A 51 7.89 -1.62 -4.59
N SER A 52 9.08 -2.16 -4.83
CA SER A 52 10.34 -1.58 -4.35
C SER A 52 10.82 -0.45 -5.26
N PHE A 53 10.55 -0.56 -6.56
CA PHE A 53 10.87 0.47 -7.55
C PHE A 53 9.94 1.70 -7.46
N LEU A 54 8.65 1.51 -7.14
CA LEU A 54 7.68 2.62 -6.99
C LEU A 54 8.15 3.73 -6.02
N PRO A 55 8.51 3.45 -4.75
CA PRO A 55 9.01 4.47 -3.83
C PRO A 55 10.36 5.05 -4.27
N LEU A 56 11.22 4.26 -4.94
CA LEU A 56 12.49 4.75 -5.47
C LEU A 56 12.27 5.85 -6.54
N VAL A 57 11.33 5.64 -7.46
CA VAL A 57 10.97 6.66 -8.46
C VAL A 57 10.31 7.86 -7.79
N THR A 58 9.43 7.63 -6.81
CA THR A 58 8.77 8.68 -6.03
C THR A 58 9.78 9.57 -5.29
N MET A 59 10.81 8.96 -4.71
CA MET A 59 11.92 9.64 -4.03
C MET A 59 12.63 10.63 -4.96
N VAL A 60 12.87 10.26 -6.22
CA VAL A 60 13.53 11.14 -7.21
C VAL A 60 12.55 12.17 -7.77
N ALA A 61 11.30 11.77 -8.00
CA ALA A 61 10.27 12.63 -8.58
C ALA A 61 9.93 13.84 -7.69
N LYS A 62 9.82 13.65 -6.37
CA LYS A 62 9.48 14.73 -5.42
C LYS A 62 10.42 15.94 -5.49
N PRO A 63 11.74 15.81 -5.29
CA PRO A 63 12.67 16.94 -5.38
C PRO A 63 12.81 17.46 -6.82
N PHE A 64 12.75 16.60 -7.83
CA PHE A 64 12.80 17.02 -9.23
C PHE A 64 11.62 17.95 -9.58
N PHE A 65 10.39 17.49 -9.33
CA PHE A 65 9.20 18.29 -9.62
C PHE A 65 9.02 19.43 -8.62
N GLY A 66 9.52 19.30 -7.39
CA GLY A 66 9.67 20.42 -6.45
C GLY A 66 10.52 21.54 -7.06
N GLY A 67 11.73 21.23 -7.54
CA GLY A 67 12.59 22.20 -8.22
C GLY A 67 11.98 22.78 -9.50
N VAL A 68 11.24 21.98 -10.27
CA VAL A 68 10.48 22.46 -11.44
C VAL A 68 9.38 23.43 -11.03
N ALA A 69 8.60 23.10 -9.99
CA ALA A 69 7.57 23.99 -9.45
C ALA A 69 8.16 25.31 -8.94
N ASP A 70 9.34 25.22 -8.33
CA ASP A 70 10.09 26.36 -7.82
C ASP A 70 10.61 27.25 -8.97
N HIS A 71 11.10 26.65 -10.06
CA HIS A 71 11.59 27.39 -11.23
C HIS A 71 10.48 28.14 -11.98
N PHE A 72 9.32 27.53 -12.18
CA PHE A 72 8.22 28.12 -12.95
C PHE A 72 7.26 28.98 -12.12
N ASN A 73 7.41 29.02 -10.79
CA ASN A 73 6.50 29.68 -9.85
C ASN A 73 5.01 29.36 -10.09
N ASN A 74 4.73 28.12 -10.51
CA ASN A 74 3.39 27.72 -10.95
C ASN A 74 3.00 26.33 -10.42
N LEU A 75 3.13 26.19 -9.09
CA LEU A 75 2.82 24.95 -8.37
C LEU A 75 1.37 24.51 -8.57
N LYS A 76 0.43 25.47 -8.72
CA LYS A 76 -0.99 25.17 -8.99
C LYS A 76 -1.22 24.51 -10.35
N SER A 77 -0.64 25.03 -11.43
CA SER A 77 -0.80 24.39 -12.75
C SER A 77 -0.21 22.98 -12.77
N LEU A 78 0.95 22.77 -12.14
CA LEU A 78 1.55 21.44 -12.03
C LEU A 78 0.66 20.48 -11.21
N LEU A 79 0.08 20.94 -10.10
CA LEU A 79 -0.88 20.15 -9.32
C LEU A 79 -2.06 19.67 -10.19
N LEU A 80 -2.66 20.57 -10.98
CA LEU A 80 -3.79 20.25 -11.87
C LEU A 80 -3.40 19.25 -12.97
N ILE A 81 -2.22 19.42 -13.57
CA ILE A 81 -1.69 18.48 -14.56
C ILE A 81 -1.51 17.09 -13.93
N PHE A 82 -0.89 17.02 -12.75
CA PHE A 82 -0.63 15.77 -12.07
C PHE A 82 -1.91 15.05 -11.63
N LEU A 83 -2.96 15.76 -11.21
CA LEU A 83 -4.26 15.14 -10.96
C LEU A 83 -4.80 14.44 -12.22
N GLY A 84 -4.70 15.10 -13.39
CA GLY A 84 -5.09 14.49 -14.67
C GLY A 84 -4.24 13.27 -15.05
N VAL A 85 -2.92 13.32 -14.78
CA VAL A 85 -2.01 12.18 -15.01
C VAL A 85 -2.37 10.98 -14.12
N VAL A 86 -2.74 11.20 -12.86
CA VAL A 86 -3.19 10.12 -11.95
C VAL A 86 -4.50 9.51 -12.43
N MET A 87 -5.46 10.31 -12.89
CA MET A 87 -6.72 9.81 -13.46
C MET A 87 -6.48 8.92 -14.68
N LEU A 88 -5.62 9.35 -15.59
CA LEU A 88 -5.29 8.60 -16.80
C LEU A 88 -4.51 7.31 -16.47
N SER A 89 -3.44 7.42 -15.70
CA SER A 89 -2.57 6.28 -15.36
C SER A 89 -3.30 5.19 -14.56
N SER A 90 -4.14 5.56 -13.59
CA SER A 90 -4.95 4.61 -12.83
C SER A 90 -5.96 3.87 -13.72
N SER A 91 -6.64 4.59 -14.61
CA SER A 91 -7.60 4.00 -15.57
C SER A 91 -6.91 3.05 -16.54
N LEU A 92 -5.74 3.43 -17.05
CA LEU A 92 -4.93 2.58 -17.92
C LEU A 92 -4.42 1.33 -17.20
N THR A 93 -3.99 1.46 -15.94
CA THR A 93 -3.51 0.32 -15.13
C THR A 93 -4.59 -0.75 -14.96
N VAL A 94 -5.82 -0.33 -14.65
CA VAL A 94 -6.96 -1.24 -14.46
C VAL A 94 -7.44 -1.84 -15.79
N SER A 95 -7.23 -1.14 -16.91
CA SER A 95 -7.65 -1.57 -18.25
C SER A 95 -6.68 -2.54 -18.94
N ILE A 96 -5.54 -2.88 -18.30
CA ILE A 96 -4.57 -3.81 -18.87
C ILE A 96 -5.25 -5.17 -19.12
N PRO A 97 -5.20 -5.69 -20.36
CA PRO A 97 -5.83 -6.96 -20.69
C PRO A 97 -5.11 -8.11 -19.99
N ARG A 98 -5.90 -9.03 -19.44
CA ARG A 98 -5.38 -10.21 -18.71
C ARG A 98 -4.87 -11.26 -19.69
N LYS A 99 -3.77 -11.94 -19.33
CA LYS A 99 -3.30 -13.12 -20.06
C LYS A 99 -4.21 -14.31 -19.70
N GLN A 100 -5.27 -14.52 -20.46
CA GLN A 100 -6.21 -15.63 -20.24
C GLN A 100 -5.62 -16.96 -20.70
N ASN A 101 -4.75 -17.55 -19.87
CA ASN A 101 -4.29 -18.93 -20.09
C ASN A 101 -5.25 -19.90 -19.39
N MET A 102 -6.44 -20.10 -19.95
CA MET A 102 -7.39 -21.08 -19.42
C MET A 102 -6.87 -22.50 -19.70
N ILE A 103 -6.72 -23.31 -18.65
CA ILE A 103 -6.36 -24.71 -18.79
C ILE A 103 -7.66 -25.51 -18.88
N THR A 104 -7.87 -26.17 -20.02
CA THR A 104 -9.02 -27.05 -20.19
C THR A 104 -8.74 -28.42 -19.58
N SER A 105 -9.66 -28.87 -18.73
CA SER A 105 -9.58 -30.13 -17.98
C SER A 105 -10.89 -30.89 -18.08
N GLU A 106 -10.84 -32.19 -17.90
CA GLU A 106 -12.01 -33.04 -17.73
C GLU A 106 -11.96 -33.64 -16.33
N VAL A 107 -13.00 -33.39 -15.53
CA VAL A 107 -13.17 -34.03 -14.22
C VAL A 107 -13.97 -35.30 -14.42
N ARG A 108 -13.37 -36.46 -14.16
CA ARG A 108 -14.07 -37.76 -14.21
C ARG A 108 -14.29 -38.26 -12.81
N CYS A 109 -15.55 -38.34 -12.39
CA CYS A 109 -15.95 -38.84 -11.09
C CYS A 109 -16.49 -40.27 -11.24
N THR A 110 -15.93 -41.21 -10.49
CA THR A 110 -16.31 -42.63 -10.52
C THR A 110 -16.53 -43.18 -9.12
N ALA A 111 -17.06 -44.40 -9.02
CA ALA A 111 -17.16 -45.11 -7.74
C ALA A 111 -15.79 -45.41 -7.10
N SER A 112 -14.71 -45.38 -7.88
CA SER A 112 -13.32 -45.55 -7.41
C SER A 112 -12.61 -44.24 -7.02
N GLY A 113 -13.26 -43.09 -7.20
CA GLY A 113 -12.68 -41.77 -6.92
C GLY A 113 -12.82 -40.78 -8.08
N THR A 114 -12.36 -39.54 -7.84
CA THR A 114 -12.35 -38.46 -8.84
C THR A 114 -10.95 -38.31 -9.45
N THR A 115 -10.89 -38.27 -10.78
CA THR A 115 -9.66 -38.03 -11.54
C THR A 115 -9.79 -36.76 -12.38
N LEU A 116 -8.73 -35.96 -12.36
CA LEU A 116 -8.56 -34.79 -13.22
C LEU A 116 -7.71 -35.16 -14.42
N TYR A 117 -8.26 -34.96 -15.62
CA TYR A 117 -7.57 -35.13 -16.89
C TYR A 117 -7.30 -33.76 -17.53
N PHE A 118 -6.03 -33.43 -17.74
CA PHE A 118 -5.67 -32.20 -18.44
C PHE A 118 -5.49 -32.47 -19.95
N LYS A 119 -6.16 -31.66 -20.78
CA LYS A 119 -6.07 -31.82 -22.25
C LYS A 119 -4.67 -31.49 -22.79
N ALA A 120 -3.98 -30.52 -22.18
CA ALA A 120 -2.59 -30.21 -22.46
C ALA A 120 -1.64 -31.10 -21.63
N LYS A 121 -0.46 -31.43 -22.18
CA LYS A 121 0.56 -32.22 -21.47
C LYS A 121 1.39 -31.30 -20.55
N PRO A 122 1.32 -31.46 -19.22
CA PRO A 122 2.21 -30.70 -18.35
C PRO A 122 3.61 -31.33 -18.32
N SER A 123 4.62 -30.50 -18.04
CA SER A 123 5.96 -30.93 -17.67
C SER A 123 5.90 -31.78 -16.39
N GLN A 124 6.44 -33.01 -16.46
CA GLN A 124 6.35 -33.97 -15.36
C GLN A 124 7.14 -33.51 -14.14
N ASP A 125 8.35 -32.98 -14.33
CA ASP A 125 9.22 -32.57 -13.23
C ASP A 125 8.62 -31.35 -12.49
N CYS A 126 8.07 -30.40 -13.25
CA CYS A 126 7.36 -29.23 -12.71
C CYS A 126 6.11 -29.64 -11.91
N MET A 127 5.28 -30.51 -12.47
CA MET A 127 4.07 -30.98 -11.78
C MET A 127 4.41 -31.70 -10.48
N VAL A 128 5.44 -32.53 -10.44
CA VAL A 128 5.84 -33.23 -9.22
C VAL A 128 6.31 -32.24 -8.15
N ASP A 129 7.11 -31.25 -8.53
CA ASP A 129 7.62 -30.23 -7.59
C ASP A 129 6.49 -29.36 -7.01
N VAL A 130 5.57 -28.89 -7.86
CA VAL A 130 4.40 -28.10 -7.45
C VAL A 130 3.46 -28.90 -6.55
N LEU A 131 3.21 -30.17 -6.87
CA LEU A 131 2.34 -31.03 -6.07
C LEU A 131 2.96 -31.45 -4.74
N SER A 132 4.29 -31.44 -4.64
CA SER A 132 5.01 -31.80 -3.40
C SER A 132 5.06 -30.66 -2.38
N THR A 133 4.92 -29.41 -2.82
CA THR A 133 5.18 -28.23 -1.99
C THR A 133 3.93 -27.64 -1.34
N LYS A 134 2.79 -27.51 -2.05
CA LYS A 134 1.52 -26.94 -1.52
C LYS A 134 0.27 -27.44 -2.28
N PRO A 135 -0.92 -27.42 -1.66
CA PRO A 135 -2.17 -27.69 -2.37
C PRO A 135 -2.48 -26.61 -3.41
N LEU A 136 -3.04 -27.03 -4.55
CA LEU A 136 -3.35 -26.13 -5.66
C LEU A 136 -4.71 -25.48 -5.47
N LYS A 137 -4.75 -24.15 -5.54
CA LYS A 137 -5.98 -23.39 -5.63
C LYS A 137 -6.36 -23.16 -7.09
N CYS A 138 -7.50 -23.71 -7.48
CA CYS A 138 -8.04 -23.61 -8.82
C CYS A 138 -9.51 -23.19 -8.77
N TYR A 139 -9.91 -22.31 -9.67
CA TYR A 139 -11.31 -22.04 -9.93
C TYR A 139 -11.72 -22.84 -11.15
N MET A 140 -12.74 -23.67 -11.00
CA MET A 140 -13.21 -24.54 -12.06
C MET A 140 -14.60 -24.10 -12.51
N TYR A 141 -14.74 -23.91 -13.82
CA TYR A 141 -16.01 -23.69 -14.48
C TYR A 141 -16.36 -24.93 -15.30
N CYS A 142 -17.45 -25.61 -14.95
CA CYS A 142 -17.87 -26.83 -15.63
C CYS A 142 -19.21 -26.60 -16.33
N SER A 143 -19.21 -26.72 -17.66
CA SER A 143 -20.38 -26.41 -18.51
C SER A 143 -21.13 -27.65 -19.00
N GLU A 144 -20.44 -28.78 -19.16
CA GLU A 144 -21.03 -30.00 -19.75
C GLU A 144 -20.80 -31.21 -18.84
N CYS A 145 -21.90 -31.86 -18.45
CA CYS A 145 -21.94 -33.08 -17.64
C CYS A 145 -22.38 -34.24 -18.55
N LEU A 146 -21.48 -35.20 -18.79
CA LEU A 146 -21.70 -36.38 -19.65
C LEU A 146 -21.65 -37.65 -18.80
N LEU A 147 -22.58 -38.56 -19.04
CA LEU A 147 -22.57 -39.90 -18.45
C LEU A 147 -21.57 -40.80 -19.20
N VAL A 148 -20.67 -41.45 -18.46
CA VAL A 148 -19.80 -42.49 -19.02
C VAL A 148 -20.64 -43.76 -19.16
N LYS A 149 -21.25 -43.97 -20.34
CA LYS A 149 -22.05 -45.16 -20.62
C LYS A 149 -21.17 -46.41 -20.66
N ASN A 150 -21.22 -47.21 -19.60
CA ASN A 150 -20.98 -48.65 -19.69
C ASN A 150 -22.30 -49.35 -19.35
N GLY A 151 -23.02 -49.79 -20.39
CA GLY A 151 -24.22 -50.61 -20.23
C GLY A 151 -25.55 -49.86 -20.33
N THR A 152 -26.49 -50.50 -21.01
CA THR A 152 -27.84 -50.06 -21.34
C THR A 152 -28.78 -50.17 -20.14
N HIS A 153 -28.77 -49.21 -19.22
CA HIS A 153 -29.92 -49.00 -18.32
C HIS A 153 -30.18 -47.51 -18.11
N LYS A 154 -31.28 -47.03 -18.70
CA LYS A 154 -31.85 -45.69 -18.45
C LYS A 154 -32.59 -45.73 -17.12
N ASN A 155 -31.96 -45.29 -16.03
CA ASN A 155 -32.67 -45.01 -14.78
C ASN A 155 -33.03 -43.52 -14.71
N ALA A 156 -34.32 -43.22 -14.51
CA ALA A 156 -34.88 -41.87 -14.46
C ALA A 156 -34.37 -41.02 -13.26
N SER A 157 -33.66 -41.61 -12.30
CA SER A 157 -32.97 -40.89 -11.23
C SER A 157 -31.64 -40.25 -11.66
N VAL A 158 -31.13 -40.61 -12.84
CA VAL A 158 -29.80 -40.19 -13.33
C VAL A 158 -29.85 -38.85 -14.09
N ASP A 159 -30.96 -38.53 -14.75
CA ASP A 159 -31.14 -37.23 -15.44
C ASP A 159 -31.17 -36.05 -14.45
N ASN A 160 -31.58 -36.27 -13.20
CA ASN A 160 -31.55 -35.25 -12.15
C ASN A 160 -30.14 -34.93 -11.64
N ALA A 161 -29.13 -35.79 -11.86
CA ALA A 161 -27.76 -35.56 -11.39
C ALA A 161 -27.03 -34.48 -12.20
N CYS A 162 -27.27 -34.41 -13.52
CA CYS A 162 -26.75 -33.35 -14.40
C CYS A 162 -27.76 -32.20 -14.60
N ALA A 163 -28.96 -32.23 -13.99
CA ALA A 163 -30.04 -31.27 -14.24
C ALA A 163 -29.76 -29.84 -13.72
N LYS A 164 -28.78 -29.64 -12.83
CA LYS A 164 -28.26 -28.31 -12.50
C LYS A 164 -27.28 -27.88 -13.59
N LYS A 165 -27.83 -27.31 -14.67
CA LYS A 165 -27.05 -26.63 -15.70
C LYS A 165 -26.25 -25.48 -15.08
N VAL A 166 -24.94 -25.51 -15.34
CA VAL A 166 -23.90 -24.56 -14.91
C VAL A 166 -23.54 -24.68 -13.43
N VAL A 167 -22.38 -25.28 -13.15
CA VAL A 167 -21.73 -25.14 -11.85
C VAL A 167 -21.01 -23.79 -11.86
N HIS A 168 -21.44 -22.87 -11.00
CA HIS A 168 -20.82 -21.56 -10.84
C HIS A 168 -19.31 -21.71 -10.53
N PRO A 169 -18.47 -20.76 -10.97
CA PRO A 169 -17.04 -20.80 -10.67
C PRO A 169 -16.85 -20.88 -9.16
N THR A 170 -16.33 -22.01 -8.67
CA THR A 170 -16.13 -22.22 -7.25
C THR A 170 -14.64 -22.35 -6.95
N GLU A 171 -14.19 -21.75 -5.85
CA GLU A 171 -12.81 -21.95 -5.38
C GLU A 171 -12.68 -23.38 -4.91
N VAL A 172 -11.88 -24.16 -5.64
CA VAL A 172 -11.58 -25.55 -5.31
C VAL A 172 -10.11 -25.62 -4.94
N THR A 173 -9.82 -26.11 -3.73
CA THR A 173 -8.46 -26.52 -3.41
C THR A 173 -8.35 -28.02 -3.68
N VAL A 174 -7.43 -28.38 -4.57
CA VAL A 174 -7.26 -29.75 -5.07
C VAL A 174 -5.93 -30.30 -4.59
N HIS A 175 -5.98 -31.43 -3.89
CA HIS A 175 -4.80 -32.26 -3.64
C HIS A 175 -4.69 -33.30 -4.74
N LEU A 176 -3.67 -33.19 -5.59
CA LEU A 176 -3.44 -34.14 -6.68
C LEU A 176 -2.38 -35.17 -6.31
N GLU A 177 -2.63 -36.43 -6.65
CA GLU A 177 -1.67 -37.52 -6.57
C GLU A 177 -1.40 -38.08 -7.98
N LYS A 178 -0.11 -38.29 -8.29
CA LYS A 178 0.32 -38.81 -9.59
C LYS A 178 -0.10 -40.27 -9.75
N ARG A 179 -0.74 -40.61 -10.86
CA ARG A 179 -1.01 -42.00 -11.24
C ARG A 179 0.16 -42.52 -12.08
N ASN A 180 0.71 -43.70 -11.74
CA ASN A 180 1.97 -44.20 -12.29
C ASN A 180 2.03 -44.37 -13.83
N ASP A 181 0.88 -44.41 -14.53
CA ASP A 181 0.83 -44.81 -15.95
C ASP A 181 0.49 -43.70 -16.96
N SER A 182 0.31 -42.43 -16.56
CA SER A 182 0.01 -41.36 -17.54
C SER A 182 0.33 -39.94 -17.09
N THR A 183 0.87 -39.11 -18.00
CA THR A 183 1.28 -37.70 -17.74
C THR A 183 0.11 -36.72 -17.62
N HIS A 184 -1.09 -37.13 -18.03
CA HIS A 184 -2.26 -36.27 -18.17
C HIS A 184 -3.31 -36.48 -17.06
N LEU A 185 -3.12 -37.48 -16.20
CA LEU A 185 -4.16 -38.04 -15.35
C LEU A 185 -3.70 -38.00 -13.89
N PHE A 186 -4.40 -37.21 -13.10
CA PHE A 186 -4.11 -36.99 -11.69
C PHE A 186 -5.29 -37.41 -10.83
N SER A 187 -5.03 -38.15 -9.76
CA SER A 187 -6.07 -38.55 -8.80
C SER A 187 -6.31 -37.40 -7.84
N VAL A 188 -7.57 -37.05 -7.57
CA VAL A 188 -7.92 -36.05 -6.56
C VAL A 188 -8.02 -36.77 -5.21
N ARG A 189 -7.08 -36.49 -4.30
CA ARG A 189 -7.12 -37.00 -2.91
C ARG A 189 -8.25 -36.33 -2.14
N ASP A 190 -8.18 -35.01 -2.05
CA ASP A 190 -9.16 -34.19 -1.33
C ASP A 190 -9.57 -33.02 -2.22
N LEU A 191 -10.87 -32.73 -2.20
CA LEU A 191 -11.48 -31.59 -2.86
C LEU A 191 -12.14 -30.73 -1.79
N THR A 192 -11.64 -29.51 -1.59
CA THR A 192 -12.27 -28.58 -0.64
C THR A 192 -12.91 -27.41 -1.38
N LEU A 193 -14.18 -27.16 -1.07
CA LEU A 193 -15.03 -26.13 -1.64
C LEU A 193 -15.33 -25.10 -0.56
N SER A 194 -14.79 -23.88 -0.68
CA SER A 194 -15.03 -22.81 0.32
C SER A 194 -14.88 -23.30 1.77
N GLU A 195 -13.77 -24.00 2.07
CA GLU A 195 -13.42 -24.59 3.37
C GLU A 195 -14.24 -25.81 3.84
N ARG A 196 -15.08 -26.40 2.97
CA ARG A 196 -15.72 -27.70 3.23
C ARG A 196 -15.13 -28.82 2.38
N VAL A 197 -14.75 -29.92 3.01
CA VAL A 197 -14.29 -31.13 2.30
C VAL A 197 -15.49 -31.78 1.61
N MET A 198 -15.37 -31.98 0.30
CA MET A 198 -16.36 -32.64 -0.53
C MET A 198 -16.02 -34.13 -0.64
N ASN A 199 -17.05 -34.98 -0.69
CA ASN A 199 -16.87 -36.37 -1.07
C ASN A 199 -16.47 -36.44 -2.55
N THR A 200 -15.35 -37.11 -2.84
CA THR A 200 -14.78 -37.30 -4.18
C THR A 200 -15.34 -38.54 -4.89
N LEU A 201 -16.39 -39.16 -4.34
CA LEU A 201 -17.01 -40.38 -4.84
C LEU A 201 -18.37 -40.07 -5.46
N CYS A 202 -18.59 -40.56 -6.69
CA CYS A 202 -19.89 -40.48 -7.35
C CYS A 202 -20.53 -41.87 -7.46
N PHE A 203 -21.82 -41.94 -7.16
CA PHE A 203 -22.63 -43.16 -7.34
C PHE A 203 -22.77 -43.55 -8.82
N VAL A 204 -22.61 -42.59 -9.73
CA VAL A 204 -22.69 -42.79 -11.18
C VAL A 204 -21.40 -42.23 -11.81
N ASN A 205 -20.90 -42.91 -12.84
CA ASN A 205 -19.71 -42.45 -13.57
C ASN A 205 -20.05 -41.20 -14.41
N LEU A 206 -19.53 -40.06 -13.97
CA LEU A 206 -19.78 -38.74 -14.56
C LEU A 206 -18.48 -38.15 -15.09
N THR A 207 -18.56 -37.48 -16.23
CA THR A 207 -17.48 -36.67 -16.80
C THR A 207 -17.95 -35.24 -16.95
N PHE A 208 -17.21 -34.30 -16.38
CA PHE A 208 -17.45 -32.88 -16.53
C PHE A 208 -16.35 -32.25 -17.40
N SER A 209 -16.74 -31.54 -18.45
CA SER A 209 -15.81 -30.68 -19.19
C SER A 209 -15.67 -29.36 -18.42
N CYS A 210 -14.47 -29.11 -17.91
CA CYS A 210 -14.21 -27.99 -17.01
C CYS A 210 -13.05 -27.13 -17.51
N SER A 211 -13.31 -25.83 -17.67
CA SER A 211 -12.26 -24.84 -17.82
C SER A 211 -11.76 -24.47 -16.43
N SER A 212 -10.49 -24.70 -16.17
CA SER A 212 -9.85 -24.41 -14.89
C SER A 212 -8.87 -23.25 -15.03
N PHE A 213 -8.92 -22.33 -14.08
CA PHE A 213 -7.89 -21.32 -13.89
C PHE A 213 -7.24 -21.57 -12.54
N CYS A 214 -5.94 -21.81 -12.56
CA CYS A 214 -5.15 -22.20 -11.39
C CYS A 214 -4.05 -21.17 -11.14
N GLU A 215 -3.41 -21.27 -9.97
CA GLU A 215 -2.29 -20.42 -9.59
C GLU A 215 -1.19 -20.42 -10.69
N PRO A 216 -0.49 -19.28 -10.96
CA PRO A 216 0.41 -19.14 -12.11
C PRO A 216 1.48 -20.22 -12.22
N VAL A 217 1.97 -20.71 -11.08
CA VAL A 217 2.94 -21.80 -10.99
C VAL A 217 2.44 -23.08 -11.69
N LEU A 218 1.13 -23.35 -11.66
CA LEU A 218 0.56 -24.48 -12.41
C LEU A 218 0.53 -24.21 -13.92
N GLN A 219 0.27 -22.96 -14.35
CA GLN A 219 0.31 -22.60 -15.76
C GLN A 219 1.71 -22.77 -16.36
N GLU A 220 2.77 -22.48 -15.60
CA GLU A 220 4.17 -22.69 -16.00
C GLU A 220 4.45 -24.16 -16.36
N CYS A 221 3.80 -25.11 -15.67
CA CYS A 221 3.96 -26.53 -15.99
C CYS A 221 3.33 -26.90 -17.35
N PHE A 222 2.33 -26.18 -17.85
CA PHE A 222 1.63 -26.53 -19.11
C PHE A 222 2.24 -25.90 -20.36
N THR A 223 2.86 -24.73 -20.24
CA THR A 223 3.40 -24.00 -21.40
C THR A 223 4.74 -24.54 -21.88
N GLY A 224 5.45 -25.33 -21.06
CA GLY A 224 6.73 -25.96 -21.41
C GLY A 224 7.87 -24.97 -21.73
N LYS A 225 7.60 -23.68 -21.60
CA LYS A 225 8.53 -22.56 -21.77
C LYS A 225 8.37 -21.67 -20.54
N GLN A 226 9.45 -21.54 -19.76
CA GLN A 226 9.68 -20.38 -18.91
C GLN A 226 9.93 -19.19 -19.85
N GLU A 227 8.89 -18.66 -20.49
CA GLU A 227 9.01 -17.30 -20.99
C GLU A 227 8.95 -16.40 -19.75
N PRO A 228 10.03 -15.66 -19.49
CA PRO A 228 10.06 -14.84 -18.30
C PRO A 228 8.94 -13.80 -18.36
N GLU A 229 8.35 -13.50 -17.20
CA GLU A 229 7.21 -12.57 -17.10
C GLU A 229 7.53 -11.18 -17.69
N TYR A 230 8.81 -10.77 -17.63
CA TYR A 230 9.33 -9.54 -18.22
C TYR A 230 9.39 -9.53 -19.76
N SER A 231 9.12 -10.66 -20.43
CA SER A 231 8.92 -10.70 -21.89
C SER A 231 7.49 -10.32 -22.29
N SER A 232 6.54 -10.24 -21.34
CA SER A 232 5.15 -9.91 -21.62
C SER A 232 4.93 -8.39 -21.65
N ASP A 233 4.22 -7.88 -22.67
CA ASP A 233 3.87 -6.45 -22.75
C ASP A 233 3.05 -5.97 -21.54
N GLN A 234 2.20 -6.85 -20.99
CA GLN A 234 1.40 -6.57 -19.81
C GLN A 234 2.25 -6.22 -18.58
N PHE A 235 3.42 -6.84 -18.42
CA PHE A 235 4.34 -6.55 -17.32
C PHE A 235 4.86 -5.12 -17.42
N TRP A 236 5.35 -4.71 -18.59
CA TRP A 236 5.89 -3.37 -18.81
C TRP A 236 4.80 -2.28 -18.75
N LEU A 237 3.62 -2.55 -19.32
CA LEU A 237 2.48 -1.64 -19.22
C LEU A 237 2.07 -1.44 -17.75
N PHE A 238 1.99 -2.53 -16.98
CA PHE A 238 1.67 -2.44 -15.55
C PHE A 238 2.75 -1.67 -14.79
N LEU A 239 4.03 -1.98 -15.01
CA LEU A 239 5.15 -1.27 -14.38
C LEU A 239 5.09 0.23 -14.69
N ILE A 240 4.92 0.62 -15.96
CA ILE A 240 4.90 2.02 -16.37
C ILE A 240 3.69 2.75 -15.76
N PHE A 241 2.48 2.21 -15.90
CA PHE A 241 1.27 2.89 -15.43
C PHE A 241 1.17 2.92 -13.90
N ALA A 242 1.56 1.84 -13.21
CA ALA A 242 1.62 1.83 -11.76
C ALA A 242 2.69 2.78 -11.22
N THR A 243 3.87 2.84 -11.88
CA THR A 243 4.93 3.80 -11.53
C THR A 243 4.46 5.23 -11.70
N LEU A 244 3.83 5.55 -12.83
CA LEU A 244 3.29 6.87 -13.09
C LEU A 244 2.21 7.24 -12.07
N CYS A 245 1.27 6.33 -11.79
CA CYS A 245 0.20 6.54 -10.82
C CYS A 245 0.74 6.81 -9.42
N VAL A 246 1.62 5.96 -8.89
CA VAL A 246 2.10 6.07 -7.50
C VAL A 246 3.09 7.20 -7.32
N SER A 247 4.05 7.37 -8.24
CA SER A 247 5.05 8.44 -8.13
C SER A 247 4.44 9.83 -8.24
N VAL A 248 3.54 10.05 -9.21
CA VAL A 248 2.85 11.32 -9.38
C VAL A 248 1.93 11.59 -8.19
N SER A 249 1.24 10.57 -7.65
CA SER A 249 0.46 10.73 -6.42
C SER A 249 1.32 11.20 -5.23
N GLY A 250 2.54 10.67 -5.08
CA GLY A 250 3.48 11.12 -4.06
C GLY A 250 3.93 12.58 -4.24
N VAL A 251 4.10 13.04 -5.48
CA VAL A 251 4.40 14.44 -5.80
C VAL A 251 3.21 15.35 -5.47
N ILE A 252 1.99 14.95 -5.85
CA ILE A 252 0.75 15.67 -5.52
C ILE A 252 0.64 15.87 -4.01
N VAL A 253 0.81 14.81 -3.21
CA VAL A 253 0.75 14.91 -1.74
C VAL A 253 1.74 15.94 -1.19
N SER A 254 2.97 15.95 -1.72
CA SER A 254 4.01 16.90 -1.30
C SER A 254 3.63 18.35 -1.66
N PHE A 255 3.02 18.55 -2.83
CA PHE A 255 2.53 19.86 -3.26
C PHE A 255 1.33 20.30 -2.44
N SER A 256 0.38 19.42 -2.15
CA SER A 256 -0.76 19.69 -1.27
C SER A 256 -0.29 20.12 0.12
N ASP A 257 0.74 19.46 0.66
CA ASP A 257 1.37 19.82 1.94
C ASP A 257 2.02 21.22 1.88
N ALA A 258 2.79 21.51 0.83
CA ALA A 258 3.39 22.83 0.64
C ALA A 258 2.34 23.96 0.50
N ILE A 259 1.27 23.74 -0.27
CA ILE A 259 0.14 24.69 -0.39
C ILE A 259 -0.53 24.87 0.96
N CYS A 260 -0.77 23.78 1.70
CA CYS A 260 -1.42 23.84 2.99
C CYS A 260 -0.64 24.72 3.98
N PHE A 261 0.68 24.55 4.09
CA PHE A 261 1.51 25.40 4.94
C PHE A 261 1.49 26.87 4.50
N ASN A 262 1.51 27.14 3.18
CA ASN A 262 1.44 28.51 2.65
C ASN A 262 0.10 29.20 2.99
N GLU A 263 -1.02 28.47 2.91
CA GLU A 263 -2.33 28.99 3.32
C GLU A 263 -2.44 29.19 4.84
N LEU A 264 -1.84 28.29 5.63
CA LEU A 264 -1.85 28.38 7.09
C LEU A 264 -1.02 29.57 7.60
N GLY A 265 0.11 29.88 6.96
CA GLY A 265 1.01 30.95 7.40
C GLY A 265 1.42 30.77 8.88
N GLU A 266 1.15 31.77 9.71
CA GLU A 266 1.40 31.73 11.16
C GLU A 266 0.64 30.59 11.88
N ASN A 267 -0.44 30.09 11.29
CA ASN A 267 -1.23 28.99 11.84
C ASN A 267 -0.71 27.59 11.43
N ALA A 268 0.58 27.44 11.12
CA ALA A 268 1.19 26.15 10.72
C ALA A 268 0.90 25.00 11.72
N HIS A 269 0.70 25.31 13.00
CA HIS A 269 0.30 24.33 14.02
C HIS A 269 -1.07 23.67 13.76
N LEU A 270 -1.91 24.23 12.87
CA LEU A 270 -3.20 23.65 12.47
C LEU A 270 -3.07 22.66 11.30
N TYR A 271 -1.86 22.37 10.80
CA TYR A 271 -1.62 21.45 9.68
C TYR A 271 -2.31 20.10 9.85
N GLY A 272 -2.17 19.48 11.03
CA GLY A 272 -2.81 18.19 11.30
C GLY A 272 -4.33 18.22 11.19
N LYS A 273 -4.98 19.35 11.51
CA LYS A 273 -6.42 19.53 11.36
C LYS A 273 -6.88 19.60 9.90
N GLN A 274 -5.98 19.93 8.98
CA GLN A 274 -6.26 19.89 7.55
C GLN A 274 -5.98 18.49 7.01
N ARG A 275 -4.80 17.93 7.34
CA ARG A 275 -4.36 16.62 6.83
C ARG A 275 -5.24 15.45 7.28
N LEU A 276 -5.88 15.54 8.45
CA LEU A 276 -6.78 14.49 8.95
C LEU A 276 -7.94 14.17 8.00
N TRP A 277 -8.37 15.14 7.18
CA TRP A 277 -9.45 14.92 6.22
C TRP A 277 -9.07 13.89 5.16
N GLY A 278 -7.78 13.76 4.85
CA GLY A 278 -7.28 12.71 3.97
C GLY A 278 -7.42 11.31 4.58
N THR A 279 -7.13 11.15 5.87
CA THR A 279 -7.35 9.88 6.59
C THR A 279 -8.84 9.50 6.62
N ILE A 280 -9.74 10.47 6.82
CA ILE A 280 -11.19 10.24 6.76
C ILE A 280 -11.59 9.76 5.36
N GLY A 281 -11.07 10.40 4.30
CA GLY A 281 -11.32 10.00 2.92
C GLY A 281 -10.85 8.57 2.63
N TRP A 282 -9.62 8.23 3.04
CA TRP A 282 -9.05 6.89 2.84
C TRP A 282 -9.84 5.81 3.58
N GLY A 283 -10.09 6.01 4.87
CA GLY A 283 -10.80 5.06 5.72
C GLY A 283 -12.26 4.83 5.29
N LEU A 284 -12.92 5.84 4.71
CA LEU A 284 -14.30 5.73 4.25
C LEU A 284 -14.41 5.10 2.85
N LEU A 285 -13.59 5.54 1.89
CA LEU A 285 -13.76 5.14 0.49
C LEU A 285 -13.03 3.84 0.14
N SER A 286 -11.99 3.43 0.88
CA SER A 286 -11.34 2.14 0.63
C SER A 286 -12.31 0.95 0.72
N PRO A 287 -13.13 0.80 1.79
CA PRO A 287 -14.12 -0.28 1.88
C PRO A 287 -15.24 -0.15 0.85
N VAL A 288 -15.68 1.06 0.54
CA VAL A 288 -16.72 1.31 -0.47
C VAL A 288 -16.26 0.85 -1.86
N ALA A 289 -15.03 1.20 -2.26
CA ALA A 289 -14.45 0.74 -3.51
C ALA A 289 -14.31 -0.78 -3.56
N GLY A 290 -13.90 -1.41 -2.44
CA GLY A 290 -13.83 -2.87 -2.33
C GLY A 290 -15.18 -3.54 -2.51
N TYR A 291 -16.21 -3.02 -1.85
CA TYR A 291 -17.59 -3.49 -1.99
C TYR A 291 -18.13 -3.32 -3.41
N LEU A 292 -17.87 -2.19 -4.06
CA LEU A 292 -18.27 -1.96 -5.47
C LEU A 292 -17.56 -2.92 -6.43
N ASN A 293 -16.26 -3.15 -6.23
CA ASN A 293 -15.51 -4.13 -7.01
C ASN A 293 -16.11 -5.52 -6.82
N ASP A 294 -16.43 -5.94 -5.59
CA ASP A 294 -17.05 -7.24 -5.31
C ASP A 294 -18.47 -7.34 -5.92
N LEU A 295 -19.28 -6.28 -5.85
CA LEU A 295 -20.63 -6.25 -6.44
C LEU A 295 -20.61 -6.44 -7.96
N VAL A 296 -19.73 -5.74 -8.67
CA VAL A 296 -19.63 -5.83 -10.14
C VAL A 296 -18.92 -7.11 -10.56
N THR A 297 -18.00 -7.60 -9.73
CA THR A 297 -17.42 -8.95 -9.91
C THR A 297 -18.53 -10.01 -9.84
N GLY A 298 -19.46 -9.90 -8.88
CA GLY A 298 -20.49 -10.92 -8.67
C GLY A 298 -19.86 -12.29 -8.42
N ASP A 299 -20.37 -13.32 -9.09
CA ASP A 299 -19.77 -14.66 -9.06
C ASP A 299 -18.60 -14.81 -10.04
N SER A 300 -18.19 -13.77 -10.77
CA SER A 300 -17.09 -13.86 -11.73
C SER A 300 -15.77 -14.12 -11.01
N PHE A 301 -14.99 -15.07 -11.54
CA PHE A 301 -13.62 -15.32 -11.10
C PHE A 301 -12.70 -14.09 -11.30
N LEU A 302 -12.96 -13.37 -12.38
CA LEU A 302 -12.19 -12.22 -12.81
C LEU A 302 -12.72 -10.97 -12.12
N LYS A 303 -12.02 -10.52 -11.07
CA LYS A 303 -12.43 -9.35 -10.30
C LYS A 303 -12.50 -8.13 -11.20
N ALA A 304 -13.58 -7.36 -11.11
CA ALA A 304 -13.72 -6.10 -11.83
C ALA A 304 -13.17 -4.98 -10.94
N TYR A 305 -12.03 -4.40 -11.32
CA TYR A 305 -11.46 -3.22 -10.63
C TYR A 305 -11.86 -1.90 -11.30
N GLN A 306 -12.54 -1.97 -12.45
CA GLN A 306 -13.05 -0.80 -13.17
C GLN A 306 -13.96 0.09 -12.32
N PRO A 307 -14.86 -0.43 -11.44
CA PRO A 307 -15.71 0.42 -10.60
C PRO A 307 -14.89 1.33 -9.68
N GLY A 308 -13.84 0.80 -9.04
CA GLY A 308 -12.91 1.59 -8.23
C GLY A 308 -12.19 2.68 -9.04
N ALA A 309 -11.77 2.38 -10.27
CA ALA A 309 -11.15 3.38 -11.15
C ALA A 309 -12.13 4.48 -11.59
N ILE A 310 -13.37 4.12 -11.93
CA ILE A 310 -14.43 5.09 -12.26
C ILE A 310 -14.72 5.99 -11.06
N LEU A 311 -14.83 5.41 -9.86
CA LEU A 311 -15.04 6.17 -8.63
C LEU A 311 -13.88 7.13 -8.37
N LEU A 312 -12.63 6.69 -8.54
CA LEU A 312 -11.43 7.53 -8.46
C LEU A 312 -11.53 8.72 -9.42
N VAL A 313 -11.86 8.47 -10.70
CA VAL A 313 -11.98 9.51 -11.73
C VAL A 313 -13.05 10.53 -11.36
N LEU A 314 -14.23 10.10 -10.91
CA LEU A 314 -15.31 11.00 -10.50
C LEU A 314 -14.90 11.89 -9.32
N ILE A 315 -14.22 11.32 -8.32
CA ILE A 315 -13.74 12.06 -7.15
C ILE A 315 -12.63 13.05 -7.56
N LEU A 316 -11.68 12.66 -8.43
CA LEU A 316 -10.61 13.55 -8.88
C LEU A 316 -11.09 14.66 -9.84
N ILE A 317 -12.14 14.44 -10.63
CA ILE A 317 -12.77 15.53 -11.41
C ILE A 317 -13.32 16.59 -10.45
N TYR A 318 -13.97 16.15 -9.38
CA TYR A 318 -14.44 17.09 -8.36
C TYR A 318 -13.27 17.76 -7.64
N ASP A 319 -12.20 17.02 -7.33
CA ASP A 319 -11.00 17.58 -6.73
C ASP A 319 -10.31 18.60 -7.64
N LEU A 320 -10.28 18.40 -8.95
CA LEU A 320 -9.73 19.36 -9.92
C LEU A 320 -10.39 20.73 -9.79
N CYS A 321 -11.72 20.75 -9.60
CA CYS A 321 -12.49 21.98 -9.38
C CYS A 321 -12.14 22.65 -8.04
N ILE A 322 -11.84 21.88 -6.99
CA ILE A 322 -11.47 22.38 -5.67
C ILE A 322 -10.01 22.83 -5.63
N ALA A 323 -9.10 22.06 -6.22
CA ALA A 323 -7.69 22.37 -6.41
C ALA A 323 -7.51 23.69 -7.18
N ASN A 324 -8.38 23.95 -8.17
CA ASN A 324 -8.38 25.24 -8.87
C ASN A 324 -8.82 26.43 -7.98
N LYS A 325 -9.44 26.19 -6.82
CA LYS A 325 -9.83 27.23 -5.85
C LYS A 325 -8.82 27.38 -4.70
N LEU A 326 -7.74 26.58 -4.68
CA LEU A 326 -6.68 26.72 -3.70
C LEU A 326 -5.89 28.02 -3.95
N LYS A 327 -5.55 28.71 -2.87
CA LYS A 327 -4.80 29.97 -2.91
C LYS A 327 -3.33 29.66 -2.87
N THR A 328 -2.68 29.73 -4.02
CA THR A 328 -1.23 29.78 -4.10
C THR A 328 -0.79 31.24 -4.06
N LYS A 329 -0.25 31.71 -2.94
CA LYS A 329 0.57 32.94 -2.98
C LYS A 329 1.79 32.63 -3.84
N ASN A 330 2.21 33.56 -4.69
CA ASN A 330 3.50 33.49 -5.37
C ASN A 330 4.55 33.22 -4.30
N LEU A 331 5.11 32.02 -4.33
CA LEU A 331 6.18 31.65 -3.43
C LEU A 331 7.38 32.52 -3.85
N LYS A 332 7.96 33.23 -2.88
CA LYS A 332 9.19 33.99 -3.12
C LYS A 332 10.31 32.97 -3.16
N PHE A 333 10.59 32.44 -4.35
CA PHE A 333 11.60 31.41 -4.52
C PHE A 333 13.02 31.94 -4.34
N SER A 334 13.88 31.14 -3.72
CA SER A 334 15.31 31.47 -3.66
C SER A 334 15.93 31.35 -5.04
N GLN A 335 16.72 32.34 -5.45
CA GLN A 335 17.51 32.27 -6.68
C GLN A 335 18.68 31.26 -6.58
N ASN A 336 19.00 30.76 -5.38
CA ASN A 336 20.14 29.89 -5.10
C ASN A 336 19.76 28.57 -4.40
N VAL A 337 18.66 27.93 -4.83
CA VAL A 337 18.10 26.71 -4.22
C VAL A 337 19.15 25.64 -3.91
N CYS A 338 20.05 25.31 -4.84
CA CYS A 338 21.06 24.27 -4.63
C CYS A 338 22.05 24.61 -3.51
N LYS A 339 22.47 25.88 -3.41
CA LYS A 339 23.39 26.35 -2.35
C LYS A 339 22.68 26.38 -0.99
N ASP A 340 21.43 26.84 -0.98
CA ASP A 340 20.62 26.97 0.22
C ASP A 340 20.26 25.61 0.81
N VAL A 341 19.81 24.66 -0.03
CA VAL A 341 19.55 23.27 0.38
C VAL A 341 20.84 22.55 0.75
N GLY A 342 21.94 22.76 0.01
CA GLY A 342 23.25 22.21 0.36
C GLY A 342 23.73 22.67 1.73
N SER A 343 23.56 23.96 2.06
CA SER A 343 23.90 24.49 3.39
C SER A 343 23.03 23.91 4.50
N LEU A 344 21.76 23.60 4.20
CA LEU A 344 20.83 22.96 5.13
C LEU A 344 21.23 21.52 5.42
N LEU A 345 21.65 20.78 4.39
CA LEU A 345 22.13 19.40 4.49
C LEU A 345 23.45 19.27 5.26
N CYS A 346 24.21 20.35 5.43
CA CYS A 346 25.38 20.37 6.31
C CYS A 346 25.03 20.52 7.80
N LYS A 347 23.79 20.89 8.14
CA LYS A 347 23.38 21.04 9.55
C LYS A 347 23.11 19.67 10.16
N PHE A 348 23.88 19.30 11.19
CA PHE A 348 23.72 18.03 11.92
C PHE A 348 22.27 17.74 12.32
N LYS A 349 21.53 18.76 12.78
CA LYS A 349 20.11 18.66 13.16
C LYS A 349 19.21 18.14 12.03
N VAL A 350 19.44 18.58 10.80
CA VAL A 350 18.65 18.17 9.62
C VAL A 350 19.02 16.75 9.24
N VAL A 351 20.31 16.44 9.18
CA VAL A 351 20.81 15.09 8.85
C VAL A 351 20.32 14.04 9.85
N ALA A 352 20.40 14.32 11.15
CA ALA A 352 19.91 13.42 12.20
C ALA A 352 18.40 13.18 12.10
N PHE A 353 17.63 14.22 11.75
CA PHE A 353 16.19 14.08 11.53
C PHE A 353 15.89 13.23 10.30
N MET A 354 16.56 13.48 9.16
CA MET A 354 16.37 12.71 7.92
C MET A 354 16.76 11.25 8.09
N LEU A 355 17.86 10.95 8.79
CA LEU A 355 18.27 9.57 9.06
C LEU A 355 17.20 8.83 9.89
N SER A 356 16.62 9.51 10.87
CA SER A 356 15.54 8.96 11.68
C SER A 356 14.27 8.71 10.86
N VAL A 357 13.93 9.66 9.97
CA VAL A 357 12.82 9.52 9.02
C VAL A 357 13.03 8.34 8.07
N LEU A 358 14.26 8.11 7.60
CA LEU A 358 14.62 6.96 6.78
C LEU A 358 14.35 5.64 7.52
N VAL A 359 14.83 5.50 8.76
CA VAL A 359 14.60 4.28 9.55
C VAL A 359 13.10 4.06 9.81
N ILE A 360 12.34 5.12 10.09
CA ILE A 360 10.89 5.07 10.24
C ILE A 360 10.21 4.66 8.93
N GLY A 361 10.72 5.13 7.78
CA GLY A 361 10.29 4.69 6.45
C GLY A 361 10.45 3.18 6.29
N SER A 362 11.58 2.61 6.70
CA SER A 362 11.80 1.16 6.64
C SER A 362 10.79 0.37 7.46
N PHE A 363 10.49 0.84 8.67
CA PHE A 363 9.45 0.21 9.50
C PHE A 363 8.05 0.37 8.91
N THR A 364 7.74 1.51 8.33
CA THR A 364 6.42 1.75 7.70
C THR A 364 6.22 0.86 6.48
N ALA A 365 7.24 0.67 5.65
CA ALA A 365 7.20 -0.27 4.53
C ALA A 365 6.97 -1.71 5.00
N LEU A 366 7.67 -2.15 6.04
CA LEU A 366 7.48 -3.49 6.61
C LEU A 366 6.01 -3.72 7.02
N LEU A 367 5.37 -2.72 7.63
CA LEU A 367 3.94 -2.77 7.95
C LEU A 367 3.07 -2.87 6.69
N TRP A 368 3.21 -1.91 5.78
CA TRP A 368 2.32 -1.75 4.63
C TRP A 368 2.39 -2.94 3.68
N SER A 369 3.57 -3.55 3.52
CA SER A 369 3.76 -4.66 2.59
C SER A 369 3.51 -6.03 3.20
N PHE A 370 3.80 -6.25 4.49
CA PHE A 370 3.83 -7.61 5.05
C PHE A 370 2.84 -7.88 6.19
N LEU A 371 2.17 -6.86 6.75
CA LEU A 371 1.19 -7.08 7.83
C LEU A 371 0.04 -8.00 7.38
N PHE A 372 -0.58 -7.72 6.24
CA PHE A 372 -1.68 -8.55 5.72
C PHE A 372 -1.23 -9.96 5.36
N TRP A 373 -0.01 -10.12 4.86
CA TRP A 373 0.58 -11.43 4.60
C TRP A 373 0.67 -12.26 5.88
N HIS A 374 1.16 -11.67 6.97
CA HIS A 374 1.23 -12.32 8.28
C HIS A 374 -0.16 -12.64 8.86
N LEU A 375 -1.15 -11.77 8.66
CA LEU A 375 -2.51 -12.06 9.13
C LEU A 375 -3.14 -13.22 8.35
N VAL A 376 -2.94 -13.28 7.03
CA VAL A 376 -3.46 -14.37 6.19
C VAL A 376 -2.81 -15.70 6.56
N THR A 377 -1.51 -15.74 6.86
CA THR A 377 -0.84 -16.98 7.31
C THR A 377 -1.35 -17.47 8.67
N LEU A 378 -1.91 -16.57 9.49
CA LEU A 378 -2.61 -16.89 10.75
C LEU A 378 -4.09 -17.25 10.56
N GLY A 379 -4.60 -17.27 9.33
CA GLY A 379 -6.00 -17.60 9.03
C GLY A 379 -6.97 -16.43 9.09
N ALA A 380 -6.50 -15.19 8.89
CA ALA A 380 -7.39 -14.03 8.83
C ALA A 380 -8.35 -14.09 7.64
N ASN A 381 -9.63 -13.83 7.90
CA ASN A 381 -10.64 -13.71 6.85
C ASN A 381 -10.62 -12.29 6.22
N LYS A 382 -11.33 -12.13 5.09
CA LYS A 382 -11.40 -10.86 4.35
C LYS A 382 -11.96 -9.70 5.17
N ILE A 383 -12.86 -9.98 6.13
CA ILE A 383 -13.47 -8.97 7.00
C ILE A 383 -12.41 -8.32 7.87
N ILE A 384 -11.55 -9.10 8.52
CA ILE A 384 -10.47 -8.57 9.37
C ILE A 384 -9.55 -7.68 8.54
N LEU A 385 -9.18 -8.12 7.32
CA LEU A 385 -8.32 -7.33 6.43
C LEU A 385 -8.94 -5.99 6.01
N GLY A 386 -10.27 -5.91 5.90
CA GLY A 386 -10.99 -4.65 5.64
C GLY A 386 -11.18 -3.76 6.87
N VAL A 387 -11.34 -4.35 8.06
CA VAL A 387 -11.54 -3.60 9.32
C VAL A 387 -10.23 -3.00 9.84
N VAL A 388 -9.08 -3.65 9.63
CA VAL A 388 -7.76 -3.14 10.01
C VAL A 388 -7.51 -1.70 9.54
N PRO A 389 -7.59 -1.37 8.23
CA PRO A 389 -7.35 -0.01 7.77
C PRO A 389 -8.41 0.98 8.28
N ALA A 390 -9.65 0.55 8.52
CA ALA A 390 -10.67 1.40 9.14
C ALA A 390 -10.28 1.78 10.59
N VAL A 391 -9.83 0.81 11.40
CA VAL A 391 -9.36 1.07 12.77
C VAL A 391 -8.11 1.95 12.78
N GLN A 392 -7.16 1.67 11.89
CA GLN A 392 -5.97 2.50 11.67
C GLN A 392 -6.35 3.97 11.43
N CYS A 393 -7.26 4.24 10.49
CA CYS A 393 -7.64 5.59 10.12
C CYS A 393 -8.49 6.29 11.19
N PHE A 394 -9.60 5.68 11.62
CA PHE A 394 -10.59 6.36 12.47
C PHE A 394 -10.20 6.42 13.93
N ILE A 395 -9.56 5.37 14.46
CA ILE A 395 -9.23 5.28 15.88
C ILE A 395 -7.76 5.61 16.13
N GLY A 396 -6.87 5.15 15.25
CA GLY A 396 -5.43 5.47 15.34
C GLY A 396 -5.12 6.89 14.87
N GLU A 397 -5.20 7.16 13.58
CA GLU A 397 -4.68 8.37 12.95
C GLU A 397 -5.45 9.64 13.30
N LEU A 398 -6.79 9.58 13.26
CA LEU A 398 -7.64 10.77 13.39
C LEU A 398 -7.41 11.55 14.70
N PRO A 399 -7.37 10.93 15.90
CA PRO A 399 -7.07 11.65 17.14
C PRO A 399 -5.69 12.31 17.12
N PHE A 400 -4.67 11.58 16.65
CA PHE A 400 -3.29 12.09 16.65
C PHE A 400 -3.09 13.21 15.63
N PHE A 401 -3.71 13.15 14.46
CA PHE A 401 -3.68 14.28 13.53
C PHE A 401 -4.43 15.50 14.08
N PHE A 402 -5.58 15.31 14.73
CA PHE A 402 -6.35 16.41 15.31
C PHE A 402 -5.57 17.17 16.40
N PHE A 403 -4.85 16.43 17.26
CA PHE A 403 -4.05 17.01 18.35
C PHE A 403 -2.58 17.25 18.00
N SER A 404 -2.12 16.92 16.79
CA SER A 404 -0.69 16.93 16.44
C SER A 404 -0.02 18.28 16.70
N GLY A 405 -0.64 19.40 16.31
CA GLY A 405 -0.08 20.73 16.56
C GLY A 405 0.20 21.03 18.03
N LYS A 406 -0.72 20.65 18.93
CA LYS A 406 -0.55 20.84 20.38
C LYS A 406 0.51 19.88 20.96
N ILE A 407 0.62 18.69 20.39
CA ILE A 407 1.59 17.68 20.82
C ILE A 407 3.00 18.07 20.35
N ILE A 408 3.13 18.49 19.08
CA ILE A 408 4.38 18.97 18.47
C ILE A 408 4.90 20.20 19.19
N SER A 409 4.05 21.18 19.49
CA SER A 409 4.49 22.38 20.21
C SER A 409 4.94 22.10 21.64
N LYS A 410 4.37 21.10 22.32
CA LYS A 410 4.74 20.71 23.69
C LYS A 410 5.96 19.80 23.75
N LEU A 411 6.01 18.77 22.92
CA LEU A 411 7.06 17.75 22.97
C LEU A 411 8.27 18.12 22.11
N GLY A 412 8.08 18.88 21.04
CA GLY A 412 9.10 19.16 20.05
C GLY A 412 9.36 17.98 19.10
N HIS A 413 10.01 18.29 17.97
CA HIS A 413 10.10 17.37 16.84
C HIS A 413 10.87 16.07 17.12
N PHE A 414 11.99 16.15 17.86
CA PHE A 414 12.84 14.98 18.14
C PHE A 414 12.24 14.03 19.18
N ASN A 415 11.52 14.57 20.18
CA ASN A 415 10.88 13.73 21.18
C ASN A 415 9.71 12.93 20.55
N ILE A 416 9.00 13.51 19.57
CA ILE A 416 7.97 12.79 18.81
C ILE A 416 8.57 11.59 18.06
N LEU A 417 9.73 11.75 17.42
CA LEU A 417 10.42 10.63 16.78
C LEU A 417 10.81 9.53 17.80
N THR A 418 11.14 9.91 19.04
CA THR A 418 11.42 8.94 20.11
C THR A 418 10.16 8.14 20.47
N VAL A 419 9.02 8.82 20.66
CA VAL A 419 7.72 8.17 20.88
C VAL A 419 7.37 7.25 19.71
N ASN A 420 7.66 7.67 18.48
CA ASN A 420 7.42 6.88 17.28
C ASN A 420 8.21 5.55 17.28
N PHE A 421 9.51 5.58 17.60
CA PHE A 421 10.32 4.36 17.69
C PHE A 421 9.85 3.43 18.82
N ILE A 422 9.48 3.97 19.98
CA ILE A 422 8.90 3.15 21.07
C ILE A 422 7.62 2.48 20.58
N SER A 423 6.73 3.23 19.93
CA SER A 423 5.49 2.70 19.39
C SER A 423 5.72 1.61 18.33
N PHE A 424 6.65 1.80 17.40
CA PHE A 424 7.02 0.76 16.43
C PHE A 424 7.57 -0.49 17.12
N GLY A 425 8.46 -0.32 18.11
CA GLY A 425 9.00 -1.41 18.91
C GLY A 425 7.90 -2.25 19.58
N VAL A 426 6.99 -1.59 20.30
CA VAL A 426 5.85 -2.25 20.96
C VAL A 426 4.94 -2.93 19.92
N ARG A 427 4.62 -2.22 18.84
CA ARG A 427 3.71 -2.69 17.79
C ARG A 427 4.22 -3.96 17.13
N PHE A 428 5.50 -3.98 16.71
CA PHE A 428 6.09 -5.15 16.06
C PHE A 428 6.28 -6.34 16.98
N ILE A 429 6.72 -6.10 18.23
CA ILE A 429 6.80 -7.17 19.23
C ILE A 429 5.41 -7.76 19.47
N ALA A 430 4.37 -6.92 19.57
CA ALA A 430 2.99 -7.39 19.73
C ALA A 430 2.54 -8.27 18.56
N TYR A 431 2.81 -7.90 17.30
CA TYR A 431 2.49 -8.75 16.14
C TYR A 431 3.17 -10.13 16.18
N SER A 432 4.38 -10.21 16.72
CA SER A 432 5.10 -11.49 16.82
C SER A 432 4.43 -12.50 17.75
N PHE A 433 3.60 -12.05 18.69
CA PHE A 433 2.87 -12.90 19.63
C PHE A 433 1.42 -13.18 19.21
N ILE A 434 0.95 -12.60 18.11
CA ILE A 434 -0.43 -12.82 17.65
C ILE A 434 -0.59 -14.26 17.17
N LYS A 435 -1.57 -14.94 17.78
CA LYS A 435 -2.09 -16.23 17.31
C LYS A 435 -3.52 -16.11 16.76
N ASN A 436 -4.33 -15.25 17.37
CA ASN A 436 -5.68 -14.92 16.90
C ASN A 436 -5.63 -13.61 16.08
N PRO A 437 -5.93 -13.64 14.77
CA PRO A 437 -5.85 -12.45 13.91
C PRO A 437 -6.65 -11.24 14.41
N TRP A 438 -7.74 -11.43 15.15
CA TRP A 438 -8.55 -10.33 15.69
C TRP A 438 -7.80 -9.44 16.69
N LEU A 439 -6.75 -9.98 17.34
CA LEU A 439 -5.91 -9.21 18.27
C LEU A 439 -5.07 -8.14 17.58
N VAL A 440 -5.02 -8.12 16.25
CA VAL A 440 -4.36 -7.05 15.49
C VAL A 440 -5.05 -5.70 15.72
N LEU A 441 -6.38 -5.67 15.86
CA LEU A 441 -7.17 -4.44 15.93
C LEU A 441 -6.76 -3.49 17.08
N PRO A 442 -6.61 -3.93 18.34
CA PRO A 442 -6.11 -3.05 19.40
C PRO A 442 -4.67 -2.59 19.17
N ILE A 443 -3.85 -3.36 18.47
CA ILE A 443 -2.47 -2.97 18.14
C ILE A 443 -2.46 -1.86 17.08
N GLU A 444 -3.44 -1.84 16.17
CA GLU A 444 -3.60 -0.79 15.16
C GLU A 444 -3.86 0.61 15.74
N LEU A 445 -4.24 0.72 17.01
CA LEU A 445 -4.34 2.02 17.70
C LEU A 445 -3.00 2.76 17.70
N LEU A 446 -1.88 2.02 17.72
CA LEU A 446 -0.54 2.60 17.66
C LEU A 446 -0.24 3.29 16.33
N GLN A 447 -1.02 3.02 15.27
CA GLN A 447 -0.97 3.73 13.98
C GLN A 447 -0.98 5.25 14.14
N GLY A 448 -1.75 5.75 15.12
CA GLY A 448 -1.82 7.18 15.39
C GLY A 448 -0.47 7.80 15.70
N SER A 449 0.35 7.13 16.50
CA SER A 449 1.70 7.58 16.83
C SER A 449 2.73 7.23 15.76
N THR A 450 2.62 6.05 15.15
CA THR A 450 3.60 5.55 14.17
C THR A 450 3.49 6.27 12.82
N TYR A 451 2.28 6.70 12.45
CA TYR A 451 2.00 7.38 11.19
C TYR A 451 1.38 8.77 11.39
N GLY A 452 0.23 8.90 12.05
CA GLY A 452 -0.50 10.18 12.11
C GLY A 452 0.31 11.35 12.72
N LEU A 453 0.83 11.16 13.93
CA LEU A 453 1.66 12.15 14.62
C LEU A 453 3.02 12.34 13.93
N PHE A 454 3.63 11.25 13.46
CA PHE A 454 4.91 11.28 12.77
C PHE A 454 4.85 12.03 11.44
N TYR A 455 3.83 11.78 10.62
CA TYR A 455 3.66 12.44 9.33
C TYR A 455 3.49 13.95 9.52
N ALA A 456 2.64 14.36 10.47
CA ALA A 456 2.50 15.77 10.83
C ALA A 456 3.81 16.38 11.34
N ASN A 457 4.58 15.63 12.13
CA ASN A 457 5.87 16.05 12.64
C ASN A 457 6.93 16.20 11.54
N MET A 458 6.98 15.26 10.59
CA MET A 458 7.87 15.26 9.43
C MET A 458 7.58 16.46 8.54
N ALA A 459 6.32 16.67 8.16
CA ALA A 459 5.89 17.78 7.33
C ALA A 459 6.13 19.13 8.04
N SER A 460 5.82 19.23 9.33
CA SER A 460 6.06 20.46 10.09
C SER A 460 7.55 20.76 10.26
N PHE A 461 8.40 19.75 10.49
CA PHE A 461 9.85 19.94 10.57
C PHE A 461 10.43 20.40 9.23
N ALA A 462 10.03 19.77 8.12
CA ALA A 462 10.48 20.16 6.79
C ALA A 462 10.11 21.62 6.46
N HIS A 463 8.90 22.05 6.83
CA HIS A 463 8.49 23.45 6.65
C HIS A 463 9.32 24.42 7.50
N MET A 464 9.58 24.10 8.77
CA MET A 464 10.39 24.97 9.64
C MET A 464 11.88 24.97 9.32
N ALA A 465 12.40 23.88 8.78
CA ALA A 465 13.80 23.78 8.37
C ALA A 465 14.06 24.48 7.04
N ALA A 466 13.02 24.68 6.22
CA ALA A 466 13.13 25.33 4.92
C ALA A 466 13.49 26.81 5.06
N LEU A 467 14.37 27.26 4.17
CA LEU A 467 14.59 28.68 3.92
C LEU A 467 13.44 29.22 3.06
N PRO A 468 13.10 30.52 3.16
CA PRO A 468 12.05 31.11 2.33
C PRO A 468 12.29 30.82 0.85
N GLY A 469 11.31 30.20 0.19
CA GLY A 469 11.43 29.81 -1.22
C GLY A 469 12.12 28.49 -1.49
N THR A 470 12.35 27.65 -0.47
CA THR A 470 12.84 26.27 -0.61
C THR A 470 11.88 25.24 0.01
N GLU A 471 10.67 25.65 0.38
CA GLU A 471 9.72 24.85 1.16
C GLU A 471 9.34 23.55 0.44
N ALA A 472 8.97 23.63 -0.85
CA ALA A 472 8.62 22.44 -1.62
C ALA A 472 9.82 21.50 -1.81
N THR A 473 11.00 22.04 -2.06
CA THR A 473 12.24 21.26 -2.20
C THR A 473 12.62 20.55 -0.89
N VAL A 474 12.58 21.22 0.27
CA VAL A 474 12.90 20.60 1.57
C VAL A 474 11.84 19.57 1.98
N GLN A 475 10.56 19.82 1.72
CA GLN A 475 9.49 18.82 1.88
C GLN A 475 9.76 17.59 1.01
N GLY A 476 10.13 17.81 -0.25
CA GLY A 476 10.50 16.74 -1.19
C GLY A 476 11.70 15.93 -0.72
N LEU A 477 12.72 16.58 -0.14
CA LEU A 477 13.93 15.94 0.36
C LEU A 477 13.69 15.09 1.61
N VAL A 478 13.01 15.65 2.62
CA VAL A 478 12.66 14.92 3.85
C VAL A 478 11.68 13.78 3.51
N GLY A 479 10.70 14.04 2.64
CA GLY A 479 9.83 13.01 2.09
C GLY A 479 10.61 11.94 1.33
N GLY A 480 11.61 12.32 0.53
CA GLY A 480 12.49 11.40 -0.17
C GLY A 480 13.28 10.48 0.79
N ALA A 481 13.75 11.00 1.92
CA ALA A 481 14.40 10.17 2.95
C ALA A 481 13.44 9.09 3.49
N PHE A 482 12.16 9.42 3.67
CA PHE A 482 11.13 8.44 4.07
C PHE A 482 10.91 7.36 3.00
N GLU A 483 10.82 7.76 1.73
CA GLU A 483 10.68 6.82 0.59
C GLU A 483 11.90 5.90 0.45
N LEU A 484 13.11 6.44 0.60
CA LEU A 484 14.35 5.65 0.59
C LEU A 484 14.33 4.62 1.72
N GLY A 485 13.86 5.03 2.90
CA GLY A 485 13.57 4.15 4.01
C GLY A 485 12.67 3.00 3.61
N MET A 486 11.58 3.28 2.91
CA MET A 486 10.63 2.27 2.46
C MET A 486 11.24 1.24 1.51
N VAL A 487 12.15 1.66 0.62
CA VAL A 487 12.91 0.74 -0.24
C VAL A 487 13.67 -0.29 0.60
N PHE A 488 14.42 0.16 1.62
CA PHE A 488 15.15 -0.73 2.52
C PHE A 488 14.21 -1.63 3.33
N GLY A 489 13.08 -1.08 3.81
CA GLY A 489 12.09 -1.83 4.58
C GLY A 489 11.44 -2.96 3.78
N ASN A 490 11.08 -2.69 2.53
CA ASN A 490 10.52 -3.70 1.62
C ASN A 490 11.54 -4.79 1.30
N PHE A 491 12.77 -4.40 0.99
CA PHE A 491 13.83 -5.35 0.66
C PHE A 491 14.19 -6.25 1.85
N LEU A 492 14.50 -5.67 3.02
CA LEU A 492 14.86 -6.42 4.22
C LEU A 492 13.68 -7.22 4.78
N GLY A 493 12.46 -6.66 4.70
CA GLY A 493 11.23 -7.34 5.08
C GLY A 493 10.96 -8.58 4.24
N GLY A 494 11.16 -8.48 2.92
CA GLY A 494 11.02 -9.61 2.00
C GLY A 494 11.97 -10.76 2.35
N ILE A 495 13.26 -10.45 2.55
CA ILE A 495 14.26 -11.43 2.98
C ILE A 495 13.87 -12.07 4.32
N GLY A 496 13.45 -11.27 5.30
CA GLY A 496 13.05 -11.76 6.61
C GLY A 496 11.85 -12.71 6.54
N PHE A 497 10.79 -12.34 5.82
CA PHE A 497 9.61 -13.19 5.66
C PHE A 497 9.91 -14.50 4.93
N GLN A 498 10.84 -14.49 3.97
CA GLN A 498 11.25 -15.69 3.25
C GLN A 498 12.12 -16.63 4.10
N THR A 499 13.02 -16.08 4.92
CA THR A 499 14.04 -16.86 5.65
C THR A 499 13.65 -17.22 7.09
N MET A 500 12.90 -16.35 7.78
CA MET A 500 12.71 -16.42 9.24
C MET A 500 11.24 -16.54 9.68
N ASN A 501 10.26 -16.62 8.77
CA ASN A 501 8.81 -16.54 9.06
C ASN A 501 8.38 -15.16 9.62
N GLY A 502 7.13 -14.75 9.36
CA GLY A 502 6.62 -13.41 9.66
C GLY A 502 6.69 -12.99 11.13
N ALA A 503 6.39 -13.92 12.06
CA ALA A 503 6.45 -13.64 13.50
C ALA A 503 7.86 -13.24 13.96
N PHE A 504 8.91 -13.94 13.51
CA PHE A 504 10.28 -13.60 13.89
C PHE A 504 10.76 -12.33 13.20
N THR A 505 10.36 -12.09 11.95
CA THR A 505 10.69 -10.84 11.25
C THR A 505 10.16 -9.63 12.01
N PHE A 506 8.90 -9.66 12.44
CA PHE A 506 8.34 -8.60 13.27
C PHE A 506 9.04 -8.51 14.63
N LYS A 507 9.34 -9.63 15.28
CA LYS A 507 10.07 -9.62 16.57
C LYS A 507 11.41 -8.89 16.46
N TRP A 508 12.21 -9.22 15.44
CA TRP A 508 13.51 -8.57 15.20
C TRP A 508 13.36 -7.11 14.80
N ALA A 509 12.41 -6.77 13.93
CA ALA A 509 12.11 -5.37 13.59
C ALA A 509 11.77 -4.54 14.83
N GLY A 510 11.00 -5.13 15.77
CA GLY A 510 10.68 -4.50 17.05
C GLY A 510 11.91 -4.23 17.91
N PHE A 511 12.81 -5.22 18.06
CA PHE A 511 14.07 -5.01 18.79
C PHE A 511 14.98 -3.98 18.13
N ILE A 512 15.13 -4.01 16.80
CA ILE A 512 15.91 -3.03 16.05
C ILE A 512 15.34 -1.62 16.26
N SER A 513 14.01 -1.48 16.26
CA SER A 513 13.34 -0.20 16.53
C SER A 513 13.66 0.34 17.92
N LEU A 514 13.65 -0.50 18.96
CA LEU A 514 14.00 -0.10 20.33
C LEU A 514 15.50 0.21 20.50
N ILE A 515 16.39 -0.52 19.82
CA ILE A 515 17.83 -0.22 19.79
C ILE A 515 18.05 1.15 19.14
N TYR A 516 17.43 1.39 17.97
CA TYR A 516 17.54 2.66 17.29
C TYR A 516 16.91 3.81 18.09
N CYS A 517 15.86 3.54 18.87
CA CYS A 517 15.33 4.52 19.84
C CYS A 517 16.43 5.02 20.80
N GLY A 518 17.29 4.13 21.29
CA GLY A 518 18.44 4.49 22.11
C GLY A 518 19.42 5.40 21.38
N VAL A 519 19.76 5.07 20.13
CA VAL A 519 20.62 5.90 19.26
C VAL A 519 20.00 7.28 19.01
N HIS A 520 18.70 7.32 18.72
CA HIS A 520 17.96 8.56 18.47
C HIS A 520 17.89 9.47 19.71
N ILE A 521 17.80 8.90 20.91
CA ILE A 521 17.89 9.69 22.16
C ILE A 521 19.26 10.36 22.25
N VAL A 522 20.35 9.67 21.90
CA VAL A 522 21.69 10.27 21.85
C VAL A 522 21.74 11.41 20.83
N PHE A 523 21.21 11.23 19.62
CA PHE A 523 21.09 12.32 18.65
C PHE A 523 20.29 13.50 19.18
N SER A 524 19.17 13.26 19.85
CA SER A 524 18.35 14.32 20.46
C SER A 524 19.12 15.10 21.52
N ILE A 525 19.92 14.43 22.35
CA ILE A 525 20.78 15.07 23.35
C ILE A 525 21.85 15.92 22.67
N ILE A 526 22.54 15.39 21.66
CA ILE A 526 23.57 16.12 20.91
C ILE A 526 22.97 17.38 20.26
N VAL A 527 21.83 17.26 19.58
CA VAL A 527 21.14 18.41 18.97
C VAL A 527 20.79 19.46 20.02
N LYS A 528 20.24 19.06 21.18
CA LYS A 528 19.94 20.01 22.28
C LYS A 528 21.20 20.70 22.83
N GLN A 529 22.33 20.01 22.88
CA GLN A 529 23.59 20.60 23.32
C GLN A 529 24.15 21.59 22.28
N LEU A 530 24.08 21.26 21.00
CA LEU A 530 24.50 22.14 19.91
C LEU A 530 23.63 23.41 19.86
N ASP A 531 22.31 23.26 19.92
CA ASP A 531 21.38 24.41 19.94
C ASP A 531 21.69 25.34 21.13
N LYS A 532 21.97 24.80 22.33
CA LYS A 532 22.38 25.58 23.51
C LYS A 532 23.70 26.33 23.34
N ARG A 533 24.68 25.76 22.62
CA ARG A 533 25.97 26.42 22.36
C ARG A 533 25.78 27.61 21.43
N THR A 534 25.00 27.45 20.36
CA THR A 534 24.70 28.55 19.43
C THR A 534 23.98 29.69 20.13
N THR A 535 22.99 29.42 21.01
CA THR A 535 22.32 30.49 21.77
C THR A 535 23.30 31.25 22.67
N ARG A 536 24.18 30.54 23.38
CA ARG A 536 25.20 31.17 24.23
C ARG A 536 26.19 32.02 23.43
N GLU A 537 26.59 31.60 22.24
CA GLU A 537 27.48 32.41 21.38
C GLU A 537 26.80 33.70 20.91
N VAL A 538 25.50 33.66 20.56
CA VAL A 538 24.73 34.86 20.18
C VAL A 538 24.57 35.81 21.37
N ASP A 539 24.23 35.28 22.55
CA ASP A 539 24.06 36.09 23.78
C ASP A 539 25.38 36.72 24.24
N VAL A 540 26.53 36.10 23.94
CA VAL A 540 27.87 36.62 24.26
C VAL A 540 28.35 37.66 23.25
N VAL A 541 27.84 37.67 22.02
CA VAL A 541 28.18 38.67 20.98
C VAL A 541 27.25 39.89 21.03
N ALA A 542 26.02 39.74 21.51
CA ALA A 542 25.05 40.83 21.68
C ALA A 542 25.30 41.88 22.81
N PRO A 543 26.22 41.75 23.80
CA PRO A 543 26.31 42.72 24.91
C PRO A 543 27.08 44.02 24.61
N ALA A 544 27.27 44.45 23.35
CA ALA A 544 28.09 45.63 23.04
C ALA A 544 27.37 46.82 22.37
N GLU A 545 26.09 46.73 21.97
CA GLU A 545 25.42 47.81 21.23
C GLU A 545 24.38 48.64 22.02
N GLU A 546 24.10 48.32 23.28
CA GLU A 546 23.09 49.07 24.09
C GLU A 546 23.66 50.06 25.13
N SER A 547 24.95 50.41 25.07
CA SER A 547 25.55 51.34 26.04
C SER A 547 26.27 52.55 25.44
N VAL A 548 25.81 53.09 24.30
CA VAL A 548 26.19 54.46 23.88
C VAL A 548 25.01 55.16 23.18
N SER A 549 24.21 55.87 23.95
CA SER A 549 23.55 57.10 23.52
C SER A 549 23.22 57.92 24.77
N PHE A 550 24.00 58.97 24.93
CA PHE A 550 24.09 59.86 26.08
C PHE A 550 22.84 60.73 26.25
N MET A 551 22.55 61.01 27.52
CA MET A 551 22.21 62.32 28.12
C MET A 551 22.00 63.51 27.17
#